data_AF-A0A380FED4-F1
#
_entry.id   AF-A0A380FED4-F1
#
_cell.length_a   1.000
_cell.length_b   1.000
_cell.length_c   1.000
_cell.angle_alpha   90.00
_cell.angle_beta   90.00
_cell.angle_gamma   90.00
#
_symmetry.space_group_name_H-M   'P 1'
#
loop_
_entity.id
_entity.type
_entity.pdbx_description
1 polymer ?
#
loop_
_entity_poly.entity_id
_entity_poly.type
_entity_poly.pdbx_seq_one_letter_code
_entity_poly.pdbx_strand_id
1 'polypeptide(L)'
;MNKSIKFISLVAIFVVLLTACSTGQNETEHAEKAKYNRIISLMPSNTETLYELGLGKKVIGVSTVDDYPKAVKDKKQFDAMKLNKEALLKANPDLILAHESQKSTAGDVLKSLSKSGVKVVYVKDAQSISEMYDTFKQIGKVTGKEKQANVLVKETKQNIKKIKDSVPKDAKSQKVFMEVSSEPEIYTSGNHTFFNDMLKNTTCEKIVLRM
;
A
#
# COMPACT_ATOMS: atom_id res chain seq x y z
N MET A 1 -41.49 -49.24 34.99
CA MET A 1 -41.42 -48.12 34.01
C MET A 1 -40.75 -46.93 34.68
N ASN A 2 -39.55 -46.43 34.36
CA ASN A 2 -38.69 -46.62 33.21
C ASN A 2 -37.28 -46.08 33.58
N LYS A 3 -36.52 -46.83 34.40
CA LYS A 3 -35.11 -46.49 34.67
C LYS A 3 -34.24 -46.65 33.42
N SER A 4 -34.57 -47.63 32.56
CA SER A 4 -33.91 -47.84 31.28
C SER A 4 -34.17 -46.73 30.26
N ILE A 5 -35.34 -46.07 30.26
CA ILE A 5 -35.61 -44.94 29.34
C ILE A 5 -34.91 -43.66 29.78
N LYS A 6 -34.78 -43.41 31.10
CA LYS A 6 -33.95 -42.29 31.58
C LYS A 6 -32.47 -42.47 31.24
N PHE A 7 -31.98 -43.71 31.26
CA PHE A 7 -30.59 -44.02 30.88
C PHE A 7 -30.36 -43.88 29.37
N ILE A 8 -31.29 -44.36 28.54
CA ILE A 8 -31.23 -44.22 27.07
C ILE A 8 -31.34 -42.73 26.66
N SER A 9 -32.16 -41.94 27.35
CA SER A 9 -32.30 -40.50 27.09
C SER A 9 -31.07 -39.69 27.53
N LEU A 10 -30.34 -40.13 28.57
CA LEU A 10 -29.09 -39.46 29.01
C LEU A 10 -27.91 -39.78 28.08
N VAL A 11 -27.85 -41.01 27.55
CA VAL A 11 -26.80 -41.44 26.61
C VAL A 11 -27.00 -40.79 25.22
N ALA A 12 -28.25 -40.61 24.76
CA ALA A 12 -28.53 -39.93 23.49
C ALA A 12 -28.12 -38.44 23.50
N ILE A 13 -28.26 -37.75 24.65
CA ILE A 13 -27.85 -36.34 24.79
C ILE A 13 -26.31 -36.21 24.81
N PHE A 14 -25.59 -37.20 25.35
CA PHE A 14 -24.13 -37.20 25.38
C PHE A 14 -23.50 -37.49 24.00
N VAL A 15 -24.15 -38.28 23.15
CA VAL A 15 -23.71 -38.56 21.77
C VAL A 15 -23.94 -37.36 20.83
N VAL A 16 -24.99 -36.57 21.07
CA VAL A 16 -25.26 -35.33 20.31
C VAL A 16 -24.29 -34.19 20.70
N LEU A 17 -23.80 -34.16 21.94
CA LEU A 17 -22.78 -33.19 22.38
C LEU A 17 -21.37 -33.49 21.83
N LEU A 18 -21.05 -34.75 21.54
CA LEU A 18 -19.76 -35.15 20.96
C LEU A 18 -19.67 -34.95 19.44
N THR A 19 -20.79 -34.71 18.75
CA THR A 19 -20.84 -34.46 17.30
C THR A 19 -20.96 -32.98 16.94
N ALA A 20 -21.07 -32.08 17.91
CA ALA A 20 -21.38 -30.67 17.69
C ALA A 20 -20.18 -29.69 17.68
N CYS A 21 -18.92 -30.14 17.74
CA CYS A 21 -17.75 -29.28 17.48
C CYS A 21 -16.61 -30.05 16.82
N SER A 22 -16.83 -30.55 15.60
CA SER A 22 -15.73 -30.92 14.68
C SER A 22 -15.58 -29.96 13.51
N THR A 23 -16.31 -28.84 13.48
CA THR A 23 -16.07 -27.73 12.56
C THR A 23 -15.06 -26.75 13.16
N GLY A 24 -13.91 -27.28 13.57
CA GLY A 24 -12.67 -26.52 13.48
C GLY A 24 -12.40 -26.36 12.00
N GLN A 25 -12.81 -25.23 11.43
CA GLN A 25 -12.28 -24.79 10.15
C GLN A 25 -10.77 -24.69 10.35
N ASN A 26 -10.05 -25.75 9.96
CA ASN A 26 -8.72 -25.62 9.43
C ASN A 26 -8.87 -24.74 8.19
N GLU A 27 -8.99 -23.43 8.39
CA GLU A 27 -8.42 -22.48 7.49
C GLU A 27 -6.93 -22.78 7.51
N THR A 28 -6.52 -23.78 6.73
CA THR A 28 -5.20 -23.76 6.13
C THR A 28 -5.12 -22.42 5.45
N GLU A 29 -4.51 -21.47 6.15
CA GLU A 29 -3.91 -20.26 5.63
C GLU A 29 -3.02 -20.74 4.48
N HIS A 30 -3.62 -20.89 3.30
CA HIS A 30 -2.90 -21.11 2.07
C HIS A 30 -2.05 -19.86 1.94
N ALA A 31 -0.82 -19.93 2.42
CA ALA A 31 0.18 -18.90 2.25
C ALA A 31 0.30 -18.69 0.75
N GLU A 32 -0.44 -17.70 0.26
CA GLU A 32 -0.57 -17.37 -1.14
C GLU A 32 0.84 -17.09 -1.64
N LYS A 33 1.36 -18.05 -2.42
CA LYS A 33 2.75 -18.08 -2.88
C LYS A 33 3.02 -16.78 -3.63
N ALA A 34 3.82 -15.90 -3.02
CA ALA A 34 4.13 -14.61 -3.57
C ALA A 34 4.75 -14.76 -4.97
N LYS A 35 4.23 -13.97 -5.92
CA LYS A 35 4.66 -14.01 -7.33
C LYS A 35 6.11 -13.59 -7.54
N TYR A 36 6.63 -12.74 -6.65
CA TYR A 36 7.98 -12.21 -6.66
C TYR A 36 8.65 -12.45 -5.30
N ASN A 37 9.94 -12.75 -5.31
CA ASN A 37 10.73 -13.10 -4.14
C ASN A 37 11.90 -12.15 -3.86
N ARG A 38 12.29 -11.34 -4.85
CA ARG A 38 13.46 -10.46 -4.83
C ARG A 38 13.09 -9.10 -5.39
N ILE A 39 12.36 -8.34 -4.58
CA ILE A 39 11.79 -7.04 -4.95
C ILE A 39 12.79 -5.93 -4.61
N ILE A 40 13.05 -5.05 -5.57
CA ILE A 40 13.67 -3.75 -5.31
C ILE A 40 12.58 -2.68 -5.44
N SER A 41 12.42 -1.87 -4.40
CA SER A 41 11.55 -0.69 -4.42
C SER A 41 12.40 0.56 -4.58
N LEU A 42 12.03 1.46 -5.47
CA LEU A 42 12.80 2.69 -5.75
C LEU A 42 12.06 3.95 -5.30
N MET A 43 11.01 3.83 -4.50
CA MET A 43 10.22 4.95 -3.99
C MET A 43 9.69 4.61 -2.59
N PRO A 44 9.80 5.52 -1.60
CA PRO A 44 9.29 5.28 -0.25
C PRO A 44 7.84 4.77 -0.20
N SER A 45 6.91 5.45 -0.87
CA SER A 45 5.50 5.04 -0.90
C SER A 45 5.27 3.62 -1.45
N ASN A 46 6.07 3.17 -2.42
CA ASN A 46 6.03 1.80 -2.92
C ASN A 46 6.51 0.82 -1.84
N THR A 47 7.58 1.15 -1.12
CA THR A 47 8.14 0.33 -0.05
C THR A 47 7.15 0.18 1.08
N GLU A 48 6.58 1.27 1.58
CA GLU A 48 5.56 1.25 2.64
C GLU A 48 4.41 0.33 2.25
N THR A 49 3.87 0.50 1.03
CA THR A 49 2.80 -0.36 0.51
C THR A 49 3.22 -1.84 0.47
N LEU A 50 4.44 -2.16 0.00
CA LEU A 50 4.92 -3.55 0.00
C LEU A 50 4.98 -4.16 1.40
N TYR A 51 5.37 -3.38 2.41
CA TYR A 51 5.39 -3.85 3.80
C TYR A 51 3.96 -4.08 4.33
N GLU A 52 3.03 -3.17 4.07
CA GLU A 52 1.61 -3.33 4.44
C GLU A 52 0.97 -4.55 3.74
N LEU A 53 1.41 -4.90 2.54
CA LEU A 53 0.98 -6.11 1.83
C LEU A 53 1.66 -7.40 2.32
N GLY A 54 2.50 -7.33 3.36
CA GLY A 54 3.20 -8.47 3.94
C GLY A 54 4.43 -8.94 3.13
N LEU A 55 4.94 -8.12 2.22
CA LEU A 55 6.05 -8.47 1.32
C LEU A 55 7.42 -7.97 1.82
N GLY A 56 7.52 -7.36 3.01
CA GLY A 56 8.77 -6.79 3.53
C GLY A 56 9.98 -7.75 3.56
N LYS A 57 9.74 -9.06 3.75
CA LYS A 57 10.81 -10.10 3.66
C LYS A 57 11.30 -10.34 2.23
N LYS A 58 10.48 -10.04 1.22
CA LYS A 58 10.80 -10.17 -0.21
C LYS A 58 11.46 -8.91 -0.78
N VAL A 59 11.37 -7.78 -0.07
CA VAL A 59 12.11 -6.57 -0.38
C VAL A 59 13.59 -6.80 -0.05
N ILE A 60 14.43 -6.82 -1.08
CA ILE A 60 15.89 -7.00 -0.97
C ILE A 60 16.65 -5.69 -1.13
N GLY A 61 15.99 -4.66 -1.65
CA GLY A 61 16.58 -3.34 -1.83
C GLY A 61 15.53 -2.24 -1.88
N VAL A 62 15.96 -1.05 -1.46
CA VAL A 62 15.15 0.17 -1.31
C VAL A 62 15.89 1.36 -1.89
N SER A 63 15.24 2.51 -2.04
CA SER A 63 15.93 3.74 -2.40
C SER A 63 16.77 4.26 -1.23
N THR A 64 17.73 5.16 -1.49
CA THR A 64 18.53 5.81 -0.44
C THR A 64 17.73 6.71 0.49
N VAL A 65 16.49 7.07 0.12
CA VAL A 65 15.61 7.96 0.89
C VAL A 65 14.46 7.21 1.56
N ASP A 66 14.43 5.87 1.48
CA ASP A 66 13.49 5.06 2.24
C ASP A 66 13.82 5.10 3.74
N ASP A 67 12.84 5.49 4.54
CA ASP A 67 12.97 5.66 5.99
C ASP A 67 11.94 4.87 6.83
N TYR A 68 10.87 4.37 6.19
CA TYR A 68 9.81 3.59 6.83
C TYR A 68 9.50 2.27 6.08
N PRO A 69 9.18 1.18 6.80
CA PRO A 69 9.30 1.00 8.26
C PRO A 69 10.77 0.85 8.68
N LYS A 70 11.07 0.83 9.99
CA LYS A 70 12.45 0.73 10.53
C LYS A 70 13.31 -0.37 9.88
N ALA A 71 12.70 -1.47 9.45
CA ALA A 71 13.35 -2.60 8.77
C ALA A 71 13.97 -2.26 7.40
N VAL A 72 13.66 -1.11 6.79
CA VAL A 72 14.29 -0.67 5.52
C VAL A 72 15.76 -0.33 5.68
N LYS A 73 16.20 0.03 6.90
CA LYS A 73 17.60 0.36 7.19
C LYS A 73 18.58 -0.81 6.97
N ASP A 74 18.07 -2.04 7.03
CA ASP A 74 18.86 -3.26 6.83
C ASP A 74 18.90 -3.70 5.35
N LYS A 75 18.22 -2.97 4.45
CA LYS A 75 18.12 -3.31 3.03
C LYS A 75 19.24 -2.66 2.23
N LYS A 76 19.59 -3.27 1.11
CA LYS A 76 20.52 -2.66 0.15
C LYS A 76 19.90 -1.38 -0.42
N GLN A 77 20.63 -0.27 -0.37
CA GLN A 77 20.14 1.02 -0.86
C GLN A 77 20.60 1.30 -2.29
N PHE A 78 19.73 1.96 -3.06
CA PHE A 78 19.99 2.40 -4.42
C PHE A 78 19.62 3.88 -4.58
N ASP A 79 20.53 4.68 -5.13
CA ASP A 79 20.22 6.07 -5.46
C ASP A 79 19.28 6.11 -6.67
N ALA A 80 18.00 6.39 -6.42
CA ALA A 80 16.97 6.42 -7.46
C ALA A 80 17.15 7.56 -8.48
N MET A 81 17.92 8.60 -8.14
CA MET A 81 18.25 9.70 -9.05
C MET A 81 19.48 9.38 -9.91
N LYS A 82 20.34 8.45 -9.47
CA LYS A 82 21.56 8.03 -10.17
C LYS A 82 21.71 6.50 -10.13
N LEU A 83 20.77 5.80 -10.75
CA LEU A 83 20.72 4.34 -10.71
C LEU A 83 21.98 3.71 -11.35
N ASN A 84 22.65 2.85 -10.58
CA ASN A 84 23.71 1.98 -11.09
C ASN A 84 23.12 0.67 -11.62
N LYS A 85 23.10 0.54 -12.96
CA LYS A 85 22.56 -0.65 -13.66
C LYS A 85 23.24 -1.95 -13.22
N GLU A 86 24.57 -1.96 -13.13
CA GLU A 86 25.33 -3.17 -12.78
C GLU A 86 25.05 -3.60 -11.35
N ALA A 87 24.94 -2.64 -10.42
CA ALA A 87 24.59 -2.90 -9.03
C ALA A 87 23.18 -3.50 -8.88
N LEU A 88 22.23 -3.06 -9.72
CA LEU A 88 20.87 -3.60 -9.79
C LEU A 88 20.86 -5.02 -10.38
N LEU A 89 21.55 -5.26 -11.50
CA LEU A 89 21.68 -6.61 -12.08
C LEU A 89 22.35 -7.59 -11.11
N LYS A 90 23.42 -7.16 -10.43
CA LYS A 90 24.13 -7.95 -9.41
C LYS A 90 23.24 -8.30 -8.21
N ALA A 91 22.27 -7.45 -7.89
CA ALA A 91 21.28 -7.75 -6.84
C ALA A 91 20.27 -8.83 -7.26
N ASN A 92 20.23 -9.19 -8.55
CA ASN A 92 19.37 -10.22 -9.13
C ASN A 92 17.88 -10.07 -8.72
N PRO A 93 17.24 -8.91 -8.98
CA PRO A 93 15.82 -8.72 -8.68
C PRO A 93 14.92 -9.46 -9.67
N ASP A 94 13.78 -9.95 -9.19
CA ASP A 94 12.71 -10.48 -10.04
C ASP A 94 11.57 -9.46 -10.25
N LEU A 95 11.55 -8.38 -9.48
CA LEU A 95 10.69 -7.21 -9.66
C LEU A 95 11.43 -5.94 -9.23
N ILE A 96 11.33 -4.89 -10.05
CA ILE A 96 11.66 -3.51 -9.67
C ILE A 96 10.38 -2.68 -9.71
N LEU A 97 10.02 -2.09 -8.56
CA LEU A 97 8.93 -1.14 -8.43
C LEU A 97 9.46 0.29 -8.41
N ALA A 98 9.38 0.93 -9.57
CA ALA A 98 9.67 2.34 -9.77
C ALA A 98 8.38 3.17 -9.63
N HIS A 99 8.52 4.49 -9.65
CA HIS A 99 7.41 5.44 -9.64
C HIS A 99 7.34 6.21 -10.96
N GLU A 100 6.15 6.58 -11.41
CA GLU A 100 5.93 7.27 -12.68
C GLU A 100 6.74 8.57 -12.81
N SER A 101 6.93 9.33 -11.72
CA SER A 101 7.78 10.53 -11.69
C SER A 101 9.24 10.26 -12.03
N GLN A 102 9.70 9.00 -11.96
CA GLN A 102 11.08 8.61 -12.26
C GLN A 102 11.30 8.26 -13.73
N LYS A 103 10.25 8.29 -14.57
CA LYS A 103 10.39 7.98 -16.00
C LYS A 103 11.37 8.94 -16.70
N SER A 104 11.41 10.20 -16.31
CA SER A 104 12.29 11.22 -16.91
C SER A 104 13.74 11.13 -16.44
N THR A 105 13.99 10.69 -15.20
CA THR A 105 15.32 10.69 -14.58
C THR A 105 16.01 9.33 -14.63
N ALA A 106 15.24 8.25 -14.47
CA ALA A 106 15.75 6.87 -14.37
C ALA A 106 15.25 5.96 -15.51
N GLY A 107 14.44 6.49 -16.43
CA GLY A 107 13.72 5.72 -17.44
C GLY A 107 14.61 4.85 -18.33
N ASP A 108 15.76 5.38 -18.79
CA ASP A 108 16.65 4.65 -19.69
C ASP A 108 17.36 3.48 -19.01
N VAL A 109 17.82 3.67 -17.77
CA VAL A 109 18.44 2.60 -16.97
C VAL A 109 17.42 1.49 -16.70
N LEU A 110 16.22 1.87 -16.27
CA LEU A 110 15.13 0.94 -16.00
C LEU A 110 14.63 0.21 -17.25
N LYS A 111 14.57 0.89 -18.40
CA LYS A 111 14.26 0.28 -19.70
C LYS A 111 15.32 -0.74 -20.11
N SER A 112 16.60 -0.42 -19.86
CA SER A 112 17.71 -1.34 -20.12
C SER A 112 17.61 -2.60 -19.25
N LEU A 113 17.29 -2.46 -17.96
CA LEU A 113 17.05 -3.59 -17.06
C LEU A 113 15.86 -4.45 -17.52
N SER A 114 14.78 -3.81 -17.99
CA SER A 114 13.65 -4.55 -18.55
C SER A 114 14.01 -5.36 -19.79
N LYS A 115 14.89 -4.84 -20.66
CA LYS A 115 15.42 -5.59 -21.82
C LYS A 115 16.30 -6.78 -21.41
N SER A 116 16.92 -6.71 -20.23
CA SER A 116 17.69 -7.81 -19.64
C SER A 116 16.82 -8.85 -18.90
N GLY A 117 15.49 -8.77 -19.03
CA GLY A 117 14.55 -9.76 -18.49
C GLY A 117 14.03 -9.46 -17.08
N VAL A 118 14.46 -8.36 -16.44
CA VAL A 118 13.93 -7.96 -15.13
C VAL A 118 12.55 -7.35 -15.31
N LYS A 119 11.56 -7.77 -14.50
CA LYS A 119 10.25 -7.10 -14.52
C LYS A 119 10.37 -5.72 -13.88
N VAL A 120 10.13 -4.68 -14.66
CA VAL A 120 10.03 -3.29 -14.16
C VAL A 120 8.58 -2.83 -14.24
N VAL A 121 8.08 -2.25 -13.15
CA VAL A 121 6.75 -1.64 -13.08
C VAL A 121 6.86 -0.23 -12.53
N TYR A 122 6.21 0.71 -13.22
CA TYR A 122 6.02 2.08 -12.73
C TYR A 122 4.66 2.16 -12.04
N VAL A 123 4.67 2.42 -10.74
CA VAL A 123 3.46 2.78 -9.97
C VAL A 123 3.06 4.19 -10.37
N LYS A 124 1.76 4.40 -10.61
CA LYS A 124 1.23 5.69 -11.06
C LYS A 124 1.48 6.79 -10.03
N ASP A 125 1.69 8.00 -10.53
CA ASP A 125 1.78 9.20 -9.69
C ASP A 125 0.39 9.67 -9.30
N ALA A 126 -0.04 9.33 -8.09
CA ALA A 126 -1.37 9.64 -7.61
C ALA A 126 -1.51 11.13 -7.27
N GLN A 127 -2.50 11.79 -7.87
CA GLN A 127 -2.82 13.20 -7.63
C GLN A 127 -4.09 13.37 -6.78
N SER A 128 -4.62 12.29 -6.22
CA SER A 128 -5.77 12.29 -5.31
C SER A 128 -5.75 11.10 -4.34
N ILE A 129 -6.53 11.18 -3.25
CA ILE A 129 -6.76 10.10 -2.30
C ILE A 129 -7.36 8.87 -3.01
N SER A 130 -8.24 9.09 -3.99
CA SER A 130 -8.81 7.99 -4.76
C SER A 130 -7.76 7.27 -5.60
N GLU A 131 -6.89 8.02 -6.27
CA GLU A 131 -5.79 7.45 -7.06
C GLU A 131 -4.76 6.74 -6.17
N MET A 132 -4.52 7.23 -4.95
CA MET A 132 -3.70 6.51 -3.96
C MET A 132 -4.27 5.13 -3.64
N TYR A 133 -5.59 4.98 -3.52
CA TYR A 133 -6.17 3.63 -3.37
C TYR A 133 -5.92 2.75 -4.59
N ASP A 134 -5.86 3.33 -5.78
CA ASP A 134 -5.59 2.59 -7.00
C ASP A 134 -4.11 2.19 -7.11
N THR A 135 -3.17 2.94 -6.55
CA THR A 135 -1.76 2.51 -6.46
C THR A 135 -1.60 1.31 -5.52
N PHE A 136 -2.33 1.26 -4.40
CA PHE A 136 -2.36 0.07 -3.52
C PHE A 136 -2.85 -1.17 -4.28
N LYS A 137 -3.96 -1.04 -5.01
CA LYS A 137 -4.49 -2.13 -5.85
C LYS A 137 -3.54 -2.50 -6.98
N GLN A 138 -2.85 -1.53 -7.59
CA GLN A 138 -1.86 -1.77 -8.64
C GLN A 138 -0.73 -2.64 -8.09
N ILE A 139 -0.15 -2.27 -6.95
CA ILE A 139 0.93 -3.04 -6.31
C ILE A 139 0.42 -4.43 -5.89
N GLY A 140 -0.79 -4.51 -5.31
CA GLY A 140 -1.45 -5.78 -4.99
C GLY A 140 -1.55 -6.70 -6.21
N LYS A 141 -2.12 -6.21 -7.32
CA LYS A 141 -2.24 -6.98 -8.57
C LYS A 141 -0.90 -7.40 -9.16
N VAL A 142 0.09 -6.52 -9.10
CA VAL A 142 1.44 -6.83 -9.60
C VAL A 142 2.01 -7.99 -8.80
N THR A 143 1.88 -7.96 -7.47
CA THR A 143 2.54 -8.88 -6.54
C THR A 143 1.75 -10.14 -6.19
N GLY A 144 0.49 -10.23 -6.62
CA GLY A 144 -0.42 -11.32 -6.24
C GLY A 144 -0.89 -11.19 -4.78
N LYS A 145 -1.22 -9.95 -4.38
CA LYS A 145 -1.66 -9.56 -3.04
C LYS A 145 -2.92 -8.70 -3.10
N GLU A 146 -3.81 -8.98 -4.04
CA GLU A 146 -5.06 -8.22 -4.25
C GLU A 146 -5.95 -8.21 -3.00
N LYS A 147 -6.01 -9.32 -2.25
CA LYS A 147 -6.80 -9.40 -1.01
C LYS A 147 -6.27 -8.43 0.04
N GLN A 148 -4.96 -8.44 0.29
CA GLN A 148 -4.28 -7.57 1.24
C GLN A 148 -4.38 -6.11 0.80
N ALA A 149 -4.29 -5.83 -0.50
CA ALA A 149 -4.48 -4.49 -1.04
C ALA A 149 -5.91 -3.97 -0.80
N ASN A 150 -6.93 -4.82 -0.95
CA ASN A 150 -8.31 -4.44 -0.65
C ASN A 150 -8.54 -4.18 0.85
N VAL A 151 -7.88 -4.96 1.73
CA VAL A 151 -7.89 -4.72 3.17
C VAL A 151 -7.25 -3.37 3.49
N LEU A 152 -6.05 -3.10 2.96
CA LEU A 152 -5.34 -1.83 3.11
C LEU A 152 -6.21 -0.65 2.64
N VAL A 153 -6.84 -0.75 1.46
CA VAL A 153 -7.75 0.30 0.97
C VAL A 153 -8.92 0.53 1.93
N LYS A 154 -9.50 -0.53 2.50
CA LYS A 154 -10.61 -0.42 3.45
C LYS A 154 -10.16 0.27 4.74
N GLU A 155 -9.02 -0.14 5.29
CA GLU A 155 -8.46 0.44 6.53
C GLU A 155 -8.10 1.91 6.33
N THR A 156 -7.42 2.25 5.23
CA THR A 156 -7.06 3.64 4.93
C THR A 156 -8.30 4.52 4.72
N LYS A 157 -9.33 4.01 4.03
CA LYS A 157 -10.62 4.72 3.91
C LYS A 157 -11.27 4.98 5.27
N GLN A 158 -11.24 3.99 6.16
CA GLN A 158 -11.80 4.14 7.51
C GLN A 158 -11.03 5.18 8.32
N ASN A 159 -9.70 5.18 8.24
CA ASN A 159 -8.85 6.16 8.93
C ASN A 159 -9.09 7.58 8.41
N ILE A 160 -9.17 7.75 7.10
CA ILE A 160 -9.52 9.05 6.48
C ILE A 160 -10.93 9.48 6.89
N LYS A 161 -11.91 8.56 6.90
CA LYS A 161 -13.27 8.87 7.36
C LYS A 161 -13.28 9.35 8.82
N LYS A 162 -12.54 8.69 9.72
CA LYS A 162 -12.43 9.12 11.13
C LYS A 162 -11.90 10.55 11.24
N ILE A 163 -10.89 10.90 10.44
CA ILE A 163 -10.35 12.27 10.40
C ILE A 163 -11.42 13.24 9.91
N LYS A 164 -12.14 12.92 8.82
CA LYS A 164 -13.23 13.77 8.33
C LYS A 164 -14.34 13.97 9.35
N ASP A 165 -14.76 12.89 10.02
CA ASP A 165 -15.82 12.92 11.03
C ASP A 165 -15.39 13.70 12.30
N SER A 166 -14.10 13.84 12.55
CA SER A 166 -13.56 14.65 13.66
C SER A 166 -13.63 16.17 13.40
N VAL A 167 -13.90 16.59 12.16
CA VAL A 167 -14.08 18.01 11.84
C VAL A 167 -15.46 18.47 12.33
N PRO A 168 -15.56 19.55 13.12
CA PRO A 168 -16.84 20.06 13.61
C PRO A 168 -17.80 20.38 12.46
N LYS A 169 -19.07 19.96 12.57
CA LYS A 169 -20.07 20.18 11.52
C LYS A 169 -20.43 21.65 11.30
N ASP A 170 -20.24 22.47 12.33
CA ASP A 170 -20.43 23.91 12.35
C ASP A 170 -19.15 24.70 11.99
N ALA A 171 -18.05 23.99 11.66
CA ALA A 171 -16.83 24.62 11.20
C ALA A 171 -17.11 25.45 9.94
N LYS A 172 -16.84 26.75 10.02
CA LYS A 172 -16.95 27.65 8.87
C LYS A 172 -15.85 27.31 7.86
N SER A 173 -16.20 27.30 6.58
CA SER A 173 -15.22 27.17 5.49
C SER A 173 -14.10 28.19 5.65
N GLN A 174 -12.87 27.70 5.75
CA GLN A 174 -11.66 28.53 5.83
C GLN A 174 -11.00 28.58 4.47
N LYS A 175 -10.54 29.78 4.11
CA LYS A 175 -9.76 30.03 2.91
C LYS A 175 -8.29 29.69 3.18
N VAL A 176 -7.75 28.68 2.48
CA VAL A 176 -6.38 28.18 2.68
C VAL A 176 -5.50 28.46 1.45
N PHE A 177 -4.31 29.03 1.68
CA PHE A 177 -3.25 29.13 0.69
C PHE A 177 -2.19 28.06 0.96
N MET A 178 -1.83 27.28 -0.06
CA MET A 178 -0.87 26.18 0.03
C MET A 178 0.40 26.56 -0.74
N GLU A 179 1.43 27.02 -0.04
CA GLU A 179 2.73 27.32 -0.62
C GLU A 179 3.53 26.02 -0.82
N VAL A 180 3.97 25.76 -2.05
CA VAL A 180 4.73 24.53 -2.41
C VAL A 180 6.17 24.81 -2.83
N SER A 181 6.50 26.08 -3.12
CA SER A 181 7.86 26.58 -3.32
C SER A 181 7.88 28.06 -2.94
N SER A 182 8.98 28.52 -2.35
CA SER A 182 9.16 29.89 -1.87
C SER A 182 10.22 30.67 -2.66
N GLU A 183 11.16 29.98 -3.30
CA GLU A 183 12.25 30.58 -4.08
C GLU A 183 12.44 29.86 -5.43
N PRO A 184 12.83 30.58 -6.51
CA PRO A 184 12.96 32.05 -6.59
C PRO A 184 11.61 32.77 -6.61
N GLU A 185 10.52 32.05 -6.86
CA GLU A 185 9.15 32.55 -6.87
C GLU A 185 8.26 31.69 -5.97
N ILE A 186 7.19 32.31 -5.46
CA ILE A 186 6.17 31.60 -4.70
C ILE A 186 5.31 30.79 -5.67
N TYR A 187 5.29 29.47 -5.50
CA TYR A 187 4.36 28.59 -6.20
C TYR A 187 3.30 28.06 -5.24
N THR A 188 2.08 27.92 -5.76
CA THR A 188 0.97 27.30 -5.04
C THR A 188 0.39 26.10 -5.78
N SER A 189 -0.30 25.24 -5.05
CA SER A 189 -0.95 24.05 -5.62
C SER A 189 -2.18 24.42 -6.47
N GLY A 190 -2.15 24.06 -7.75
CA GLY A 190 -3.24 24.26 -8.70
C GLY A 190 -4.43 23.31 -8.48
N ASN A 191 -5.40 23.36 -9.41
CA ASN A 191 -6.42 22.30 -9.51
C ASN A 191 -5.74 21.00 -9.99
N HIS A 192 -6.31 19.84 -9.65
CA HIS A 192 -5.74 18.51 -9.98
C HIS A 192 -4.42 18.17 -9.27
N THR A 193 -4.21 18.72 -8.08
CA THR A 193 -3.10 18.35 -7.19
C THR A 193 -3.62 17.56 -6.00
N PHE A 194 -2.75 16.73 -5.41
CA PHE A 194 -3.08 15.99 -4.20
C PHE A 194 -3.50 16.93 -3.05
N PHE A 195 -2.82 18.06 -2.88
CA PHE A 195 -3.17 19.08 -1.88
C PHE A 195 -4.59 19.62 -2.07
N ASN A 196 -4.98 19.88 -3.31
CA ASN A 196 -6.33 20.35 -3.61
C ASN A 196 -7.39 19.27 -3.34
N ASP A 197 -7.10 18.00 -3.62
CA ASP A 197 -7.97 16.90 -3.23
C ASP A 197 -8.10 16.81 -1.70
N MET A 198 -6.99 16.90 -0.96
CA MET A 198 -7.03 16.92 0.51
C MET A 198 -7.92 18.04 1.06
N LEU A 199 -7.76 19.28 0.56
CA LEU A 199 -8.58 20.42 1.00
C LEU A 199 -10.08 20.16 0.74
N LYS A 200 -10.44 19.69 -0.47
CA LYS A 200 -11.84 19.34 -0.81
C LYS A 200 -12.41 18.21 0.03
N ASN A 201 -11.55 17.33 0.55
CA ASN A 201 -11.93 16.24 1.42
C ASN A 201 -12.10 16.69 2.89
N THR A 202 -11.89 17.98 3.19
CA THR A 202 -12.15 18.63 4.49
C THR A 202 -13.19 19.75 4.35
N THR A 203 -13.44 20.54 5.40
CA THR A 203 -14.31 21.73 5.35
C THR A 203 -13.62 22.98 4.78
N CYS A 204 -12.37 22.87 4.30
CA CYS A 204 -11.59 24.01 3.83
C CYS A 204 -11.83 24.30 2.34
N GLU A 205 -11.81 25.59 1.99
CA GLU A 205 -11.84 26.08 0.61
C GLU A 205 -10.46 26.65 0.25
N LYS A 206 -9.95 26.32 -0.94
CA LYS A 206 -8.65 26.86 -1.37
C LYS A 206 -8.79 28.31 -1.82
N ILE A 207 -7.84 29.17 -1.44
CA ILE A 207 -7.65 30.47 -2.10
C ILE A 207 -7.02 30.19 -3.46
N VAL A 208 -7.82 30.29 -4.52
CA VAL A 208 -7.28 30.34 -5.89
C VAL A 208 -6.82 31.77 -6.12
N LEU A 209 -5.52 32.02 -6.02
CA LEU A 209 -4.95 33.24 -6.59
C LEU A 209 -5.13 33.14 -8.10
N ARG A 210 -5.95 34.02 -8.68
CA ARG A 210 -5.91 34.26 -10.13
C ARG A 210 -4.57 34.96 -10.39
N MET A 211 -3.58 34.20 -10.82
CA MET A 211 -2.38 34.74 -11.45
C MET A 211 -2.68 35.00 -12.93
#